data_AF-A0A1I5WV04-F1
#
_entry.id   AF-A0A1I5WV04-F1
#
_cell.length_a   1.000
_cell.length_b   1.000
_cell.length_c   1.000
_cell.angle_alpha   90.00
_cell.angle_beta   90.00
_cell.angle_gamma   90.00
#
_symmetry.space_group_name_H-M   'P 1'
#
loop_
_entity.id
_entity.type
_entity.pdbx_description
1 polymer ?
#
loop_
_entity_poly.entity_id
_entity_poly.type
_entity_poly.pdbx_seq_one_letter_code
_entity_poly.pdbx_strand_id
1 'polypeptide(L)'
;MRLGFVVALVTMGLYMPWSAQISTQMARIENHSRTMTYLQLIGGALTVFVVSFGILCFAVATFRPERSPEIMQLLTDIGWLSFELQWVLTTMQMVAMALIGLADKREVPLFPRWVCFLSIWCGLSFAPASLKLYLQTGPFAWNGMLSFYIPWAAWLVWCGVVSMYMIKDVLRRTPVSDDSTATTDNFARY
;
A
#
# COMPACT_ATOMS: atom_id res chain seq x y z
N MET A 1 10.39 9.20 -21.27
CA MET A 1 10.18 7.92 -20.54
C MET A 1 10.95 7.84 -19.21
N ARG A 2 12.22 8.25 -19.13
CA ARG A 2 13.04 8.13 -17.89
C ARG A 2 12.53 8.91 -16.66
N LEU A 3 11.95 10.09 -16.87
CA LEU A 3 11.35 10.88 -15.78
C LEU A 3 10.20 10.14 -15.07
N GLY A 4 9.44 9.31 -15.81
CA GLY A 4 8.33 8.54 -15.25
C GLY A 4 8.77 7.54 -14.18
N PHE A 5 9.92 6.88 -14.37
CA PHE A 5 10.47 5.94 -13.38
C PHE A 5 10.97 6.65 -12.11
N VAL A 6 11.55 7.84 -12.25
CA VAL A 6 11.98 8.65 -11.10
C VAL A 6 10.77 9.09 -10.27
N VAL A 7 9.73 9.61 -10.93
CA VAL A 7 8.48 10.00 -10.27
C VAL A 7 7.81 8.79 -9.60
N ALA A 8 7.81 7.63 -10.25
CA ALA A 8 7.28 6.40 -9.69
C ALA A 8 8.04 5.94 -8.43
N LEU A 9 9.38 6.01 -8.43
CA LEU A 9 10.19 5.68 -7.24
C LEU A 9 9.92 6.61 -6.07
N VAL A 10 9.85 7.92 -6.32
CA VAL A 10 9.53 8.91 -5.27
C VAL A 10 8.14 8.65 -4.70
N THR A 11 7.16 8.42 -5.58
CA THR A 11 5.78 8.11 -5.17
C THR A 11 5.72 6.83 -4.33
N MET A 12 6.47 5.80 -4.72
CA MET A 12 6.53 4.55 -3.95
C MET A 12 7.22 4.76 -2.60
N GLY A 13 8.19 5.67 -2.51
CA GLY A 13 8.81 6.08 -1.25
C GLY A 13 7.79 6.64 -0.25
N LEU A 14 6.74 7.34 -0.72
CA LEU A 14 5.67 7.86 0.13
C LEU A 14 4.77 6.77 0.74
N TYR A 15 4.86 5.53 0.23
CA TYR A 15 4.17 4.40 0.84
C TYR A 15 4.76 4.01 2.20
N MET A 16 6.05 4.31 2.46
CA MET A 16 6.69 4.06 3.76
C MET A 16 6.05 4.85 4.92
N PRO A 17 5.96 6.19 4.89
CA PRO A 17 5.30 6.94 5.95
C PRO A 17 3.82 6.59 6.07
N TRP A 18 3.15 6.27 4.95
CA TRP A 18 1.77 5.79 4.96
C TRP A 18 1.61 4.47 5.73
N SER A 19 2.47 3.48 5.44
CA SER A 19 2.51 2.21 6.15
C SER A 19 2.83 2.38 7.64
N ALA A 20 3.82 3.23 7.96
CA ALA A 20 4.16 3.55 9.34
C ALA A 20 2.99 4.18 10.09
N GLN A 21 2.26 5.09 9.44
CA GLN A 21 1.09 5.73 10.03
C GLN A 21 -0.02 4.72 10.33
N ILE A 22 -0.26 3.72 9.47
CA ILE A 22 -1.20 2.62 9.78
C ILE A 22 -0.70 1.82 11.00
N SER A 23 0.58 1.48 11.04
CA SER A 23 1.17 0.73 12.15
C SER A 23 1.04 1.47 13.49
N THR A 24 1.26 2.78 13.51
CA THR A 24 1.08 3.59 14.73
C THR A 24 -0.36 3.58 15.26
N GLN A 25 -1.33 3.37 14.38
CA GLN A 25 -2.74 3.28 14.75
C GLN A 25 -3.12 1.88 15.21
N MET A 26 -2.59 0.85 14.55
CA MET A 26 -2.73 -0.55 14.98
C MET A 26 -2.11 -0.80 16.35
N ALA A 27 -0.96 -0.19 16.65
CA ALA A 27 -0.27 -0.31 17.93
C ALA A 27 -1.11 0.18 19.14
N ARG A 28 -2.14 1.01 18.90
CA ARG A 28 -3.05 1.51 19.94
C ARG A 28 -4.22 0.56 20.21
N ILE A 29 -4.47 -0.38 19.29
CA ILE A 29 -5.51 -1.42 19.41
C ILE A 29 -4.91 -2.68 20.05
N GLU A 30 -3.67 -3.01 19.69
CA GLU A 30 -2.94 -4.17 20.21
C GLU A 30 -2.43 -3.93 21.65
N ASN A 31 -3.09 -4.54 22.64
CA ASN A 31 -2.75 -4.37 24.07
C ASN A 31 -1.64 -5.28 24.60
N HIS A 32 -1.52 -6.53 24.12
CA HIS A 32 -0.59 -7.53 24.69
C HIS A 32 0.62 -7.85 23.81
N SER A 33 0.43 -7.92 22.49
CA SER A 33 1.50 -8.19 21.52
C SER A 33 1.32 -7.28 20.32
N ARG A 34 2.43 -6.78 19.77
CA ARG A 34 2.45 -5.93 18.55
C ARG A 34 2.79 -6.70 17.28
N THR A 35 2.60 -8.02 17.30
CA THR A 35 2.98 -8.89 16.18
C THR A 35 2.29 -8.46 14.87
N MET A 36 0.99 -8.14 14.89
CA MET A 36 0.30 -7.76 13.66
C MET A 36 0.68 -6.36 13.21
N THR A 37 0.92 -5.44 14.14
CA THR A 37 1.50 -4.12 13.82
C THR A 37 2.84 -4.26 13.10
N TYR A 38 3.76 -5.09 13.61
CA TYR A 38 5.05 -5.30 12.96
C TYR A 38 4.93 -6.03 11.63
N LEU A 39 4.02 -7.02 11.53
CA LEU A 39 3.74 -7.71 10.27
C LEU A 39 3.23 -6.73 9.21
N GLN A 40 2.36 -5.79 9.59
CA GLN A 40 1.87 -4.74 8.71
C GLN A 40 3.00 -3.80 8.29
N LEU A 41 3.84 -3.35 9.23
CA LEU A 41 4.95 -2.45 8.94
C LEU A 41 5.95 -3.08 7.97
N ILE A 42 6.39 -4.30 8.28
CA ILE A 42 7.36 -5.06 7.48
C ILE A 42 6.77 -5.37 6.10
N GLY A 43 5.51 -5.82 6.04
CA GLY A 43 4.83 -6.06 4.77
C GLY A 43 4.76 -4.81 3.89
N GLY A 44 4.51 -3.64 4.48
CA GLY A 44 4.51 -2.38 3.74
C GLY A 44 5.89 -1.92 3.29
N ALA A 45 6.92 -2.07 4.14
CA ALA A 45 8.30 -1.76 3.77
C ALA A 45 8.81 -2.68 2.65
N LEU A 46 8.52 -3.98 2.73
CA LEU A 46 8.85 -4.93 1.68
C LEU A 46 8.07 -4.66 0.39
N THR A 47 6.81 -4.23 0.47
CA THR A 47 6.05 -3.80 -0.71
C THR A 47 6.75 -2.63 -1.41
N VAL A 48 7.26 -1.64 -0.68
CA VAL A 48 8.07 -0.54 -1.25
C VAL A 48 9.31 -1.08 -1.96
N PHE A 49 10.02 -2.01 -1.34
CA PHE A 49 11.22 -2.61 -1.91
C PHE A 49 10.91 -3.34 -3.23
N VAL A 50 9.89 -4.21 -3.24
CA VAL A 50 9.49 -4.99 -4.41
C VAL A 50 9.13 -4.08 -5.59
N VAL A 51 8.29 -3.07 -5.34
CA VAL A 51 7.85 -2.14 -6.39
C VAL A 51 9.03 -1.30 -6.90
N SER A 52 9.90 -0.84 -6.00
CA SER A 52 11.09 -0.07 -6.37
C SER A 52 12.09 -0.89 -7.18
N PHE A 53 12.26 -2.17 -6.84
CA PHE A 53 13.15 -3.07 -7.55
C PHE A 53 12.68 -3.30 -9.00
N GLY A 54 11.38 -3.55 -9.22
CA GLY A 54 10.87 -3.69 -10.59
C GLY A 54 10.99 -2.39 -11.40
N ILE A 55 10.73 -1.23 -10.78
CA ILE A 55 10.96 0.08 -11.42
C ILE A 55 12.43 0.27 -11.79
N LEU A 56 13.37 -0.14 -10.93
CA LEU A 56 14.80 -0.12 -11.22
C LEU A 56 15.12 -0.96 -12.46
N CYS A 57 14.58 -2.18 -12.57
CA CYS A 57 14.77 -3.03 -13.75
C CYS A 57 14.29 -2.36 -15.04
N PHE A 58 13.09 -1.75 -15.03
CA PHE A 58 12.57 -1.00 -16.19
C PHE A 58 13.38 0.26 -16.50
N ALA A 59 13.86 0.97 -15.49
CA ALA A 59 14.73 2.12 -15.66
C ALA A 59 16.06 1.71 -16.31
N VAL A 60 16.66 0.60 -15.86
CA VAL A 60 17.90 0.06 -16.43
C VAL A 60 17.70 -0.42 -17.87
N ALA A 61 16.55 -1.03 -18.18
CA ALA A 61 16.20 -1.45 -19.54
C ALA A 61 16.16 -0.25 -20.52
N THR A 62 15.62 0.89 -20.08
CA THR A 62 15.49 2.10 -20.92
C THR A 62 16.69 3.06 -20.85
N PHE A 63 17.63 2.83 -19.93
CA PHE A 63 18.80 3.69 -19.74
C PHE A 63 19.79 3.61 -20.91
N ARG A 64 19.93 2.44 -21.55
CA ARG A 64 20.80 2.23 -22.73
C ARG A 64 20.01 1.54 -23.85
N PRO A 65 19.38 2.31 -24.76
CA PRO A 65 18.56 1.74 -25.82
C PRO A 65 19.38 0.94 -26.85
N GLU A 66 20.69 1.19 -26.95
CA GLU A 66 21.65 0.47 -27.82
C GLU A 66 21.92 -0.99 -27.39
N ARG A 67 21.34 -1.46 -26.27
CA ARG A 67 21.55 -2.84 -25.77
C ARG A 67 20.87 -3.86 -26.65
N SER A 68 21.38 -5.10 -26.59
CA SER A 68 20.74 -6.22 -27.28
C SER A 68 19.28 -6.38 -26.83
N PRO A 69 18.36 -6.67 -27.76
CA PRO A 69 16.94 -6.83 -27.45
C PRO A 69 16.66 -7.89 -26.38
N GLU A 70 17.47 -8.96 -26.34
CA GLU A 70 17.32 -10.07 -25.40
C GLU A 70 17.57 -9.63 -23.95
N ILE A 71 18.56 -8.76 -23.72
CA ILE A 71 18.83 -8.21 -22.39
C ILE A 71 17.71 -7.27 -21.96
N MET A 72 17.16 -6.49 -22.88
CA MET A 72 16.05 -5.59 -22.61
C MET A 72 14.78 -6.37 -22.23
N GLN A 73 14.51 -7.47 -22.92
CA GLN A 73 13.41 -8.37 -22.60
C GLN A 73 13.61 -9.00 -21.22
N LEU A 74 14.79 -9.58 -20.94
CA LEU A 74 15.08 -10.17 -19.64
C LEU A 74 14.89 -9.17 -18.48
N LEU A 75 15.37 -7.93 -18.63
CA LEU A 75 15.20 -6.89 -17.60
C LEU A 75 13.73 -6.50 -17.41
N THR A 76 12.95 -6.47 -18.50
CA THR A 76 11.52 -6.19 -18.44
C THR A 76 10.76 -7.33 -17.76
N ASP A 77 11.11 -8.59 -18.08
CA ASP A 77 10.49 -9.76 -17.47
C ASP A 77 10.80 -9.85 -15.97
N ILE A 78 12.05 -9.59 -15.56
CA ILE A 78 12.42 -9.52 -14.14
C ILE A 78 11.62 -8.40 -13.44
N GLY A 79 11.48 -7.24 -14.07
CA GLY A 79 10.72 -6.12 -13.50
C GLY A 79 9.27 -6.49 -13.22
N TRP A 80 8.59 -7.13 -14.17
CA TRP A 80 7.22 -7.60 -14.00
C TRP A 80 7.08 -8.75 -13.00
N LEU A 81 7.92 -9.79 -13.12
CA LEU A 81 7.87 -10.96 -12.24
C LEU A 81 8.17 -10.60 -10.77
N SER A 82 8.98 -9.58 -10.52
CA SER A 82 9.23 -9.10 -9.16
C SER A 82 7.91 -8.68 -8.47
N PHE A 83 7.03 -7.97 -9.17
CA PHE A 83 5.74 -7.57 -8.63
C PHE A 83 4.81 -8.78 -8.42
N GLU A 84 4.79 -9.68 -9.40
CA GLU A 84 3.80 -10.75 -9.45
C GLU A 84 4.12 -11.94 -8.56
N LEU A 85 5.39 -12.19 -8.24
CA LEU A 85 5.79 -13.33 -7.40
C LEU A 85 5.86 -13.00 -5.92
N GLN A 86 5.99 -11.72 -5.58
CA GLN A 86 6.18 -11.27 -4.20
C GLN A 86 4.90 -10.70 -3.57
N TRP A 87 3.75 -10.98 -4.18
CA TRP A 87 2.43 -10.48 -3.75
C TRP A 87 2.08 -10.81 -2.29
N VAL A 88 2.58 -11.95 -1.78
CA VAL A 88 2.34 -12.40 -0.41
C VAL A 88 2.74 -11.33 0.62
N LEU A 89 3.77 -10.54 0.34
CA LEU A 89 4.28 -9.50 1.24
C LEU A 89 3.22 -8.40 1.48
N THR A 90 2.56 -7.96 0.40
CA THR A 90 1.47 -6.98 0.46
C THR A 90 0.20 -7.59 1.05
N THR A 91 -0.10 -8.87 0.74
CA THR A 91 -1.22 -9.58 1.37
C THR A 91 -1.08 -9.67 2.89
N MET A 92 0.13 -9.96 3.39
CA MET A 92 0.38 -9.98 4.83
C MET A 92 0.15 -8.61 5.47
N GLN A 93 0.53 -7.52 4.78
CA GLN A 93 0.22 -6.16 5.24
C GLN A 93 -1.29 -5.93 5.36
N MET A 94 -2.06 -6.25 4.31
CA MET A 94 -3.51 -6.03 4.26
C MET A 94 -4.27 -6.89 5.27
N VAL A 95 -3.90 -8.17 5.40
CA VAL A 95 -4.54 -9.11 6.32
C VAL A 95 -4.24 -8.73 7.77
N ALA A 96 -2.99 -8.40 8.10
CA ALA A 96 -2.65 -7.95 9.45
C ALA A 96 -3.45 -6.70 9.86
N MET A 97 -3.55 -5.72 8.96
CA MET A 97 -4.38 -4.52 9.17
C MET A 97 -5.86 -4.87 9.38
N ALA A 98 -6.40 -5.76 8.54
CA ALA A 98 -7.81 -6.17 8.61
C ALA A 98 -8.14 -6.90 9.92
N LEU A 99 -7.28 -7.82 10.36
CA LEU A 99 -7.48 -8.58 11.59
C LEU A 99 -7.49 -7.66 12.82
N ILE A 100 -6.56 -6.70 12.89
CA ILE A 100 -6.56 -5.71 13.96
C ILE A 100 -7.78 -4.78 13.88
N GLY A 101 -8.17 -4.35 12.68
CA GLY A 101 -9.39 -3.57 12.49
C GLY A 101 -10.67 -4.32 12.92
N LEU A 102 -10.74 -5.63 12.69
CA LEU A 102 -11.87 -6.47 13.14
C LEU A 102 -11.85 -6.73 14.65
N ALA A 103 -10.67 -6.71 15.27
CA ALA A 103 -10.48 -6.85 16.71
C ALA A 103 -10.72 -5.55 17.48
N ASP A 104 -10.84 -4.41 16.80
CA ASP A 104 -11.08 -3.11 17.40
C ASP A 104 -12.49 -3.04 18.04
N LYS A 105 -12.54 -2.93 19.38
CA LYS A 105 -13.78 -2.88 20.18
C LYS A 105 -14.14 -1.47 20.65
N ARG A 106 -13.45 -0.43 20.17
CA ARG A 106 -13.75 0.97 20.51
C ARG A 106 -15.14 1.36 19.99
N GLU A 107 -15.80 2.32 20.65
CA GLU A 107 -17.09 2.87 20.20
C GLU A 107 -17.01 3.41 18.76
N VAL A 108 -15.87 4.00 18.43
CA VAL A 108 -15.53 4.45 17.08
C VAL A 108 -14.29 3.69 16.63
N PRO A 109 -14.44 2.59 15.86
CA PRO A 109 -13.31 1.79 15.41
C PRO A 109 -12.49 2.53 14.35
N LEU A 110 -11.20 2.16 14.25
CA LEU A 110 -10.27 2.72 13.26
C LEU A 110 -10.74 2.51 11.82
N PHE A 111 -11.22 1.29 11.53
CA PHE A 111 -11.77 0.89 10.25
C PHE A 111 -13.14 0.26 10.46
N PRO A 112 -14.15 0.62 9.65
CA PRO A 112 -15.40 -0.12 9.67
C PRO A 112 -15.20 -1.53 9.10
N ARG A 113 -16.02 -2.48 9.54
CA ARG A 113 -15.86 -3.91 9.23
C ARG A 113 -15.77 -4.21 7.73
N TRP A 114 -16.50 -3.47 6.89
CA TRP A 114 -16.46 -3.65 5.43
C TRP A 114 -15.08 -3.33 4.83
N VAL A 115 -14.33 -2.38 5.39
CA VAL A 115 -12.96 -2.04 4.95
C VAL A 115 -12.01 -3.18 5.30
N CYS A 116 -12.20 -3.82 6.45
CA CYS A 116 -11.41 -5.00 6.82
C CYS A 116 -11.69 -6.16 5.87
N PHE A 117 -12.95 -6.43 5.53
CA PHE A 117 -13.28 -7.47 4.55
C PHE A 117 -12.77 -7.14 3.15
N LEU A 118 -12.86 -5.87 2.72
CA LEU A 118 -12.26 -5.39 1.48
C LEU A 118 -10.74 -5.65 1.47
N SER A 119 -10.05 -5.38 2.58
CA SER A 119 -8.59 -5.57 2.70
C SER A 119 -8.20 -7.04 2.57
N ILE A 120 -8.93 -7.95 3.22
CA ILE A 120 -8.72 -9.40 3.10
C ILE A 120 -8.97 -9.84 1.66
N TRP A 121 -10.07 -9.39 1.06
CA TRP A 121 -10.41 -9.71 -0.33
C TRP A 121 -9.35 -9.20 -1.31
N CYS A 122 -8.85 -7.97 -1.14
CA CYS A 122 -7.77 -7.41 -1.96
C CYS A 122 -6.51 -8.26 -1.85
N GLY A 123 -6.10 -8.62 -0.63
CA GLY A 123 -4.93 -9.47 -0.42
C GLY A 123 -5.07 -10.86 -1.04
N LEU A 124 -6.25 -11.47 -0.99
CA LEU A 124 -6.53 -12.76 -1.63
C LEU A 124 -6.63 -12.66 -3.15
N SER A 125 -7.07 -11.51 -3.68
CA SER A 125 -7.15 -11.27 -5.13
C SER A 125 -5.80 -11.30 -5.82
N PHE A 126 -4.70 -11.17 -5.06
CA PHE A 126 -3.35 -11.34 -5.59
C PHE A 126 -2.92 -12.80 -5.75
N ALA A 127 -3.55 -13.77 -5.07
CA ALA A 127 -3.12 -15.16 -5.12
C ALA A 127 -3.13 -15.78 -6.54
N PRO A 128 -4.12 -15.48 -7.42
CA PRO A 128 -4.08 -15.89 -8.82
C PRO A 128 -2.88 -15.32 -9.60
N ALA A 129 -2.15 -14.32 -9.07
CA ALA A 129 -0.99 -13.77 -9.76
C ALA A 129 0.11 -14.82 -9.96
N SER A 130 0.31 -15.74 -9.01
CA SER A 130 1.27 -16.84 -9.16
C SER A 130 0.90 -17.86 -10.24
N LEU A 131 -0.38 -17.95 -10.63
CA LEU A 131 -0.80 -18.84 -11.72
C LEU A 131 -0.25 -18.39 -13.07
N LYS A 132 0.21 -17.13 -13.20
CA LYS A 132 0.83 -16.60 -14.42
C LYS A 132 2.15 -17.30 -14.78
N LEU A 133 2.85 -17.89 -13.82
CA LEU A 133 4.03 -18.72 -14.08
C LEU A 133 3.70 -20.01 -14.85
N TYR A 134 2.47 -20.51 -14.73
CA TYR A 134 2.07 -21.81 -15.23
C TYR A 134 1.10 -21.72 -16.42
N LEU A 135 0.29 -20.65 -16.49
CA LEU A 135 -0.73 -20.45 -17.52
C LEU A 135 -0.28 -19.40 -18.54
N GLN A 136 0.33 -19.86 -19.64
CA GLN A 136 0.79 -18.99 -20.72
C GLN A 136 -0.35 -18.50 -21.65
N THR A 137 -1.55 -19.11 -21.59
CA THR A 137 -2.73 -18.76 -22.40
C THR A 137 -4.04 -18.83 -21.59
N GLY A 138 -5.02 -17.96 -21.89
CA GLY A 138 -6.33 -17.90 -21.21
C GLY A 138 -6.65 -16.57 -20.49
N PRO A 139 -7.82 -16.42 -19.85
CA PRO A 139 -8.21 -15.19 -19.13
C PRO A 139 -7.32 -14.87 -17.92
N PHE A 140 -6.49 -15.83 -17.50
CA PHE A 140 -5.45 -15.69 -16.48
C PHE A 140 -4.02 -15.50 -17.04
N ALA A 141 -3.86 -15.44 -18.38
CA ALA A 141 -2.57 -15.26 -19.02
C ALA A 141 -2.07 -13.82 -18.95
N TRP A 142 -0.85 -13.59 -19.45
CA TRP A 142 -0.13 -12.30 -19.49
C TRP A 142 -0.98 -11.08 -19.93
N ASN A 143 -1.95 -11.29 -20.84
CA ASN A 143 -2.84 -10.25 -21.38
C ASN A 143 -4.26 -10.28 -20.79
N GLY A 144 -4.49 -11.11 -19.76
CA GLY A 144 -5.78 -11.37 -19.16
C GLY A 144 -6.27 -10.16 -18.37
N MET A 145 -7.32 -9.51 -18.89
CA MET A 145 -7.92 -8.31 -18.30
C MET A 145 -8.31 -8.49 -16.82
N LEU A 146 -8.63 -9.72 -16.41
CA LEU A 146 -9.06 -10.08 -15.06
C LEU A 146 -7.89 -10.33 -14.09
N SER A 147 -6.79 -10.92 -14.54
CA SER A 147 -5.67 -11.28 -13.63
C SER A 147 -4.61 -10.20 -13.49
N PHE A 148 -4.58 -9.25 -14.43
CA PHE A 148 -3.69 -8.10 -14.34
C PHE A 148 -4.41 -6.88 -13.74
N TYR A 149 -5.54 -6.43 -14.29
CA TYR A 149 -6.12 -5.14 -13.88
C TYR A 149 -6.90 -5.21 -12.56
N ILE A 150 -7.56 -6.32 -12.25
CA ILE A 150 -8.35 -6.42 -11.01
C ILE A 150 -7.48 -6.23 -9.76
N PRO A 151 -6.34 -6.94 -9.61
CA PRO A 151 -5.58 -6.80 -8.38
C PRO A 151 -4.92 -5.41 -8.26
N TRP A 152 -4.44 -4.83 -9.37
CA TRP A 152 -3.93 -3.45 -9.37
C TRP A 152 -5.02 -2.43 -9.01
N ALA A 153 -6.21 -2.54 -9.59
CA ALA A 153 -7.34 -1.67 -9.28
C ALA A 153 -7.80 -1.86 -7.82
N ALA A 154 -7.88 -3.10 -7.35
CA ALA A 154 -8.21 -3.43 -5.97
C ALA A 154 -7.20 -2.82 -4.99
N TRP A 155 -5.90 -2.90 -5.28
CA TRP A 155 -4.85 -2.27 -4.49
C TRP A 155 -5.01 -0.75 -4.43
N LEU A 156 -5.27 -0.09 -5.55
CA LEU A 156 -5.48 1.36 -5.59
C LEU A 156 -6.74 1.79 -4.83
N VAL A 157 -7.84 1.07 -4.99
CA VAL A 157 -9.08 1.29 -4.24
C VAL A 157 -8.82 1.10 -2.75
N TRP A 158 -8.12 0.05 -2.35
CA TRP A 158 -7.75 -0.19 -0.96
C TRP A 158 -6.89 0.94 -0.39
N CYS A 159 -5.84 1.37 -1.10
CA CYS A 159 -5.01 2.51 -0.70
C CYS A 159 -5.84 3.77 -0.49
N GLY A 160 -6.75 4.09 -1.42
CA GLY A 160 -7.64 5.24 -1.33
C GLY A 160 -8.59 5.15 -0.13
N VAL A 161 -9.26 4.01 0.05
CA VAL A 161 -10.19 3.77 1.15
C VAL A 161 -9.50 3.87 2.51
N VAL A 162 -8.38 3.18 2.69
CA VAL A 162 -7.61 3.21 3.94
C VAL A 162 -7.12 4.64 4.22
N SER A 163 -6.58 5.34 3.21
CA SER A 163 -6.14 6.73 3.36
C SER A 163 -7.26 7.66 3.81
N MET A 164 -8.47 7.52 3.25
CA MET A 164 -9.63 8.32 3.70
C MET A 164 -9.94 8.09 5.19
N TYR A 165 -9.89 6.85 5.68
CA TYR A 165 -10.13 6.55 7.09
C TYR A 165 -8.99 7.02 8.00
N MET A 166 -7.75 6.97 7.52
CA MET A 166 -6.61 7.53 8.25
C MET A 166 -6.71 9.05 8.39
N ILE A 167 -7.07 9.77 7.32
CA ILE A 167 -7.31 11.22 7.37
C ILE A 167 -8.46 11.54 8.34
N LYS A 168 -9.57 10.80 8.27
CA LYS A 168 -10.70 10.97 9.20
C LYS A 168 -10.30 10.75 10.65
N ASP A 169 -9.47 9.74 10.93
CA ASP A 169 -8.97 9.48 12.28
C ASP A 169 -8.05 10.59 12.78
N VAL A 170 -7.16 11.13 11.94
CA VAL A 170 -6.30 12.27 12.29
C VAL A 170 -7.14 13.52 12.57
N LEU A 171 -8.08 13.86 11.68
CA LEU A 171 -8.95 15.05 11.84
C LEU A 171 -9.84 14.97 13.09
N ARG A 172 -10.24 13.78 13.51
CA ARG A 172 -10.98 13.59 14.78
C ARG A 172 -10.13 13.83 16.02
N ARG A 173 -8.81 13.73 15.90
CA ARG A 173 -7.87 13.76 17.02
C ARG A 173 -7.13 15.07 17.16
N THR A 174 -6.97 15.83 16.08
CA THR A 174 -6.49 17.21 16.16
C THR A 174 -7.64 18.05 16.73
N PRO A 175 -7.55 18.55 17.98
CA PRO A 175 -8.50 19.54 18.45
C PRO A 175 -8.35 20.74 17.52
N VAL A 176 -9.46 21.27 17.02
CA VAL A 176 -9.43 22.63 16.46
C VAL A 176 -8.93 23.51 17.60
N SER A 177 -7.69 24.00 17.48
CA SER A 177 -7.18 25.03 18.37
C SER A 177 -8.08 26.24 18.16
N ASP A 178 -9.03 26.44 19.07
CA ASP A 178 -9.78 27.69 19.17
C ASP A 178 -8.80 28.81 19.58
N ASP A 179 -8.01 29.29 18.61
CA ASP A 179 -7.18 30.49 18.74
C ASP A 179 -8.03 31.78 18.78
N SER A 180 -9.36 31.66 18.90
CA SER A 180 -10.29 32.79 18.98
C SER A 180 -10.58 33.25 20.42
N THR A 181 -10.20 32.48 21.46
CA THR A 181 -10.39 32.90 22.87
C THR A 181 -9.16 33.57 23.49
N ALA A 182 -7.97 33.43 22.90
CA ALA A 182 -6.75 34.07 23.43
C ALA A 182 -6.62 35.57 23.08
N THR A 183 -7.34 36.05 22.08
CA THR A 183 -7.27 37.47 21.67
C THR A 183 -8.24 38.34 22.46
N THR A 184 -9.39 37.81 22.89
CA THR A 184 -10.43 38.61 23.58
C THR A 184 -10.04 38.96 25.03
N ASP A 185 -9.25 38.12 25.72
CA ASP A 185 -8.81 38.38 27.10
C ASP A 185 -7.71 39.46 27.19
N ASN A 186 -6.98 39.73 26.10
CA ASN A 186 -5.95 40.78 26.08
C ASN A 186 -6.51 42.18 25.85
N PHE A 187 -7.72 42.31 25.28
CA PHE A 187 -8.36 43.62 25.07
C PHE A 187 -9.21 44.09 26.26
N ALA A 188 -9.49 43.21 27.24
CA ALA A 188 -10.23 43.58 28.45
C ALA A 188 -9.34 44.13 29.59
N ARG A 189 -8.03 44.30 29.35
CA ARG A 189 -7.04 44.75 30.34
C ARG A 189 -6.48 46.17 30.12
N TYR A 190 -7.08 46.97 29.23
CA TYR A 190 -6.71 48.38 29.04
C TYR A 190 -7.93 49.30 29.14
#